data_AF-A0A4V6QFM7-F1
#
_entry.id   AF-A0A4V6QFM7-F1
#
_cell.length_a   1.000
_cell.length_b   1.000
_cell.length_c   1.000
_cell.angle_alpha   90.00
_cell.angle_beta   90.00
_cell.angle_gamma   90.00
#
_symmetry.space_group_name_H-M   'P 1'
#
loop_
_entity.id
_entity.type
_entity.pdbx_description
1 polymer ?
#
loop_
_entity_poly.entity_id
_entity_poly.type
_entity_poly.pdbx_seq_one_letter_code
_entity_poly.pdbx_strand_id
1 'polypeptide(L)'
;MLFRFREAQAADLGIIDIGRTRRPRVITEVDSIPACEKWRGQVLKEVSRKVSKIQDPALSDYQIRDLNDEINKLMREKYMWEVQIRNLGGPNYMRGGGKIYDEQGREIPGGGKGYRYFGRARDLPGVKELFEAARSKATDDKPLETSHDYRKHVDAAYYGYAPDEEDKELLEYEAAKEAEAFEHMLKTGKQKPPPDWEPLPGDSGDGKGWDLPTLEEVQEELINRRRQKLLDQL
;
A
#
# COMPACT_ATOMS: atom_id res chain seq x y z
N MET A 1 -45.07 -14.13 9.22
CA MET A 1 -44.62 -15.00 8.10
C MET A 1 -44.10 -14.22 6.89
N LEU A 2 -44.64 -13.05 6.54
CA LEU A 2 -44.17 -12.21 5.42
C LEU A 2 -42.70 -11.75 5.48
N PHE A 3 -42.16 -11.50 6.68
CA PHE A 3 -40.78 -11.00 6.83
C PHE A 3 -39.74 -12.05 6.43
N ARG A 4 -39.90 -13.30 6.88
CA ARG A 4 -39.01 -14.42 6.52
C ARG A 4 -39.11 -14.80 5.05
N PHE A 5 -40.29 -14.65 4.43
CA PHE A 5 -40.49 -14.91 3.01
C PHE A 5 -39.80 -13.85 2.13
N ARG A 6 -39.91 -12.56 2.49
CA ARG A 6 -39.17 -11.48 1.83
C ARG A 6 -37.66 -11.62 2.01
N GLU A 7 -37.21 -12.08 3.18
CA GLU A 7 -35.79 -12.40 3.43
C GLU A 7 -35.31 -13.56 2.54
N ALA A 8 -36.09 -14.63 2.41
CA ALA A 8 -35.77 -15.74 1.52
C ALA A 8 -35.68 -15.27 0.05
N GLN A 9 -36.66 -14.47 -0.41
CA GLN A 9 -36.59 -13.86 -1.75
C GLN A 9 -35.37 -12.95 -1.94
N ALA A 10 -35.01 -12.14 -0.93
CA ALA A 10 -33.84 -11.28 -1.00
C ALA A 10 -32.52 -12.09 -1.01
N ALA A 11 -32.46 -13.18 -0.24
CA ALA A 11 -31.34 -14.11 -0.24
C ALA A 11 -31.20 -14.84 -1.58
N ASP A 12 -32.31 -15.27 -2.18
CA ASP A 12 -32.32 -15.87 -3.53
C ASP A 12 -31.88 -14.86 -4.61
N LEU A 13 -32.15 -13.57 -4.40
CA LEU A 13 -31.65 -12.46 -5.22
C LEU A 13 -30.20 -12.07 -4.92
N GLY A 14 -29.51 -12.77 -4.00
CA GLY A 14 -28.12 -12.49 -3.62
C GLY A 14 -27.92 -11.24 -2.74
N ILE A 15 -29.00 -10.66 -2.23
CA ILE A 15 -28.97 -9.50 -1.34
C ILE A 15 -28.77 -10.01 0.10
N ILE A 16 -27.52 -10.04 0.56
CA ILE A 16 -27.18 -10.45 1.92
C ILE A 16 -27.57 -9.34 2.90
N ASP A 17 -28.48 -9.65 3.84
CA ASP A 17 -28.74 -8.79 5.02
C ASP A 17 -27.59 -8.93 6.04
N ILE A 18 -26.57 -8.09 5.87
CA ILE A 18 -25.35 -8.06 6.66
C ILE A 18 -25.59 -7.57 8.09
N GLY A 19 -26.73 -6.91 8.37
CA GLY A 19 -27.09 -6.50 9.72
C GLY A 19 -27.49 -7.67 10.64
N ARG A 20 -27.98 -8.77 10.06
CA ARG A 20 -28.48 -9.95 10.80
C ARG A 20 -27.65 -11.20 10.59
N THR A 21 -26.94 -11.31 9.48
CA THR A 21 -26.04 -12.45 9.22
C THR A 21 -24.78 -12.35 10.07
N ARG A 22 -24.32 -13.50 10.58
CA ARG A 22 -23.04 -13.55 11.29
C ARG A 22 -21.91 -13.37 10.29
N ARG A 23 -20.93 -12.56 10.68
CA ARG A 23 -19.73 -12.35 9.88
C ARG A 23 -18.97 -13.67 9.66
N PRO A 24 -18.50 -13.94 8.43
CA PRO A 24 -17.68 -15.11 8.14
C PRO A 24 -16.42 -15.15 9.01
N ARG A 25 -16.02 -16.35 9.46
CA ARG A 25 -14.78 -16.55 10.22
C ARG A 25 -13.56 -16.58 9.30
N VAL A 26 -13.71 -17.18 8.12
CA VAL A 26 -12.67 -17.28 7.10
C VAL A 26 -12.89 -16.16 6.10
N ILE A 27 -12.11 -15.08 6.24
CA ILE A 27 -12.25 -13.87 5.44
C ILE A 27 -11.91 -14.13 3.96
N THR A 28 -10.99 -15.07 3.71
CA THR A 28 -10.50 -15.42 2.37
C THR A 28 -11.51 -16.16 1.51
N GLU A 29 -12.61 -16.68 2.07
CA GLU A 29 -13.69 -17.33 1.31
C GLU A 29 -14.64 -16.33 0.63
N VAL A 30 -14.54 -15.04 0.96
CA VAL A 30 -15.39 -14.00 0.37
C VAL A 30 -14.66 -13.37 -0.82
N ASP A 31 -15.17 -13.65 -2.02
CA ASP A 31 -14.56 -13.22 -3.29
C ASP A 31 -15.17 -11.91 -3.86
N SER A 32 -16.23 -11.40 -3.22
CA SER A 32 -16.94 -10.20 -3.68
C SER A 32 -16.44 -8.95 -2.96
N ILE A 33 -15.83 -8.01 -3.70
CA ILE A 33 -15.35 -6.72 -3.15
C ILE A 33 -16.47 -5.96 -2.42
N PRO A 34 -17.68 -5.77 -2.99
CA PRO A 34 -18.76 -5.07 -2.28
C PRO A 34 -19.20 -5.76 -0.98
N ALA A 35 -19.12 -7.09 -0.91
CA ALA A 35 -19.40 -7.82 0.33
C ALA A 35 -18.31 -7.57 1.37
N CYS A 36 -17.04 -7.66 0.98
CA CYS A 36 -15.89 -7.36 1.84
C CYS A 36 -15.93 -5.94 2.41
N GLU A 37 -16.29 -4.94 1.58
CA GLU A 37 -16.42 -3.55 2.03
C GLU A 37 -17.53 -3.37 3.07
N LYS A 38 -18.68 -4.04 2.88
CA LYS A 38 -19.77 -4.00 3.87
C LYS A 38 -19.38 -4.68 5.19
N TRP A 39 -18.71 -5.83 5.16
CA TRP A 39 -18.21 -6.50 6.36
C TRP A 39 -17.15 -5.65 7.08
N ARG A 40 -16.22 -5.04 6.33
CA ARG A 40 -15.26 -4.05 6.87
C ARG A 40 -15.99 -2.88 7.55
N GLY A 41 -17.04 -2.35 6.92
CA GLY A 41 -17.87 -1.29 7.50
C GLY A 41 -18.55 -1.70 8.80
N GLN A 42 -19.02 -2.95 8.93
CA GLN A 42 -19.58 -3.48 10.17
C GLN A 42 -18.53 -3.58 11.28
N VAL A 43 -17.33 -4.07 10.97
CA VAL A 43 -16.20 -4.11 11.93
C VAL A 43 -15.92 -2.70 12.46
N LEU A 44 -15.87 -1.70 11.57
CA LEU A 44 -15.63 -0.30 11.95
C LEU A 44 -16.72 0.26 12.87
N LYS A 45 -18.00 -0.06 12.62
CA LYS A 45 -19.11 0.33 13.50
C LYS A 45 -19.02 -0.33 14.89
N GLU A 46 -18.55 -1.57 14.97
CA GLU A 46 -18.31 -2.26 16.24
C GLU A 46 -17.14 -1.64 17.01
N VAL A 47 -16.04 -1.32 16.31
CA VAL A 47 -14.90 -0.59 16.88
C VAL A 47 -15.36 0.76 17.44
N SER A 48 -16.08 1.57 16.64
CA SER A 48 -16.57 2.88 17.08
C SER A 48 -17.43 2.79 18.34
N ARG A 49 -18.38 1.85 18.40
CA ARG A 49 -19.21 1.62 19.60
C ARG A 49 -18.39 1.25 20.84
N LYS A 50 -17.38 0.39 20.68
CA LYS A 50 -16.49 0.01 21.80
C LYS A 50 -15.55 1.13 22.23
N VAL A 51 -15.06 1.93 21.28
CA VAL A 51 -14.25 3.13 21.56
C VAL A 51 -15.08 4.17 22.30
N SER A 52 -16.36 4.36 21.99
CA SER A 52 -17.23 5.21 22.80
C SER A 52 -17.45 4.62 24.20
N LYS A 53 -17.66 3.30 24.29
CA LYS A 53 -17.89 2.62 25.58
C LYS A 53 -16.67 2.70 26.51
N ILE A 54 -15.45 2.60 26.00
CA ILE A 54 -14.23 2.60 26.82
C ILE A 54 -14.01 3.91 27.59
N GLN A 55 -14.65 5.00 27.13
CA GLN A 55 -14.59 6.31 27.76
C GLN A 55 -15.57 6.47 28.94
N ASP A 56 -16.41 5.48 29.21
CA ASP A 56 -17.34 5.51 30.32
C ASP A 56 -16.56 5.52 31.67
N PRO A 57 -16.75 6.55 32.52
CA PRO A 57 -16.06 6.64 33.81
C PRO A 57 -16.51 5.54 34.79
N ALA A 58 -17.69 4.94 34.60
CA ALA A 58 -18.21 3.89 35.47
C ALA A 58 -17.51 2.54 35.28
N LEU A 59 -16.69 2.38 34.23
CA LEU A 59 -15.94 1.14 33.99
C LEU A 59 -14.75 1.00 34.94
N SER A 60 -14.55 -0.22 35.42
CA SER A 60 -13.35 -0.62 36.16
C SER A 60 -12.16 -0.84 35.24
N ASP A 61 -10.95 -0.75 35.79
CA ASP A 61 -9.70 -0.94 35.07
C ASP A 61 -9.61 -2.31 34.35
N TYR A 62 -10.17 -3.37 34.93
CA TYR A 62 -10.22 -4.69 34.31
C TYR A 62 -11.13 -4.71 33.08
N GLN A 63 -12.32 -4.11 33.19
CA GLN A 63 -13.25 -4.01 32.06
C GLN A 63 -12.68 -3.16 30.93
N ILE A 64 -11.91 -2.12 31.25
CA ILE A 64 -11.21 -1.30 30.25
C ILE A 64 -10.16 -2.14 29.52
N ARG A 65 -9.39 -3.00 30.21
CA ARG A 65 -8.43 -3.93 29.58
C ARG A 65 -9.14 -4.89 28.62
N ASP A 66 -10.22 -5.52 29.06
CA ASP A 66 -11.00 -6.45 28.23
C ASP A 66 -11.57 -5.75 26.99
N LEU A 67 -12.14 -4.55 27.16
CA LEU A 67 -12.63 -3.75 26.03
C LEU A 67 -11.51 -3.38 25.06
N ASN A 68 -10.32 -3.06 25.57
CA ASN A 68 -9.16 -2.75 24.75
C ASN A 68 -8.70 -3.98 23.94
N ASP A 69 -8.69 -5.17 24.53
CA ASP A 69 -8.41 -6.44 23.84
C ASP A 69 -9.42 -6.74 22.74
N GLU A 70 -10.70 -6.53 23.02
CA GLU A 70 -11.77 -6.68 22.03
C GLU A 70 -11.61 -5.71 20.85
N ILE A 71 -11.26 -4.43 21.12
CA ILE A 71 -10.99 -3.45 20.07
C ILE A 71 -9.77 -3.88 19.24
N ASN A 72 -8.68 -4.33 19.87
CA ASN A 72 -7.50 -4.83 19.15
C ASN A 72 -7.82 -6.04 18.28
N LYS A 73 -8.67 -6.95 18.76
CA LYS A 73 -9.15 -8.10 17.98
C LYS A 73 -9.90 -7.63 16.73
N LEU A 74 -10.84 -6.69 16.87
CA LEU A 74 -11.57 -6.12 15.75
C LEU A 74 -10.66 -5.35 14.78
N MET A 75 -9.64 -4.64 15.28
CA MET A 75 -8.68 -3.93 14.43
C MET A 75 -7.82 -4.88 13.59
N ARG A 76 -7.41 -6.03 14.16
CA ARG A 76 -6.75 -7.09 13.37
C ARG A 76 -7.68 -7.65 12.31
N GLU A 77 -8.94 -7.84 12.67
CA GLU A 77 -9.93 -8.34 11.72
C GLU A 77 -10.20 -7.35 10.58
N LYS A 78 -10.37 -6.05 10.88
CA LYS A 78 -10.45 -4.96 9.89
C LYS A 78 -9.26 -5.03 8.93
N TYR A 79 -8.06 -5.19 9.48
CA TYR A 79 -6.85 -5.29 8.67
C TYR A 79 -6.91 -6.47 7.70
N MET A 80 -7.37 -7.65 8.15
CA MET A 80 -7.52 -8.81 7.27
C MET A 80 -8.57 -8.57 6.17
N TRP A 81 -9.68 -7.90 6.48
CA TRP A 81 -10.64 -7.46 5.46
C TRP A 81 -10.03 -6.50 4.44
N GLU A 82 -9.19 -5.55 4.88
CA GLU A 82 -8.48 -4.63 3.98
C GLU A 82 -7.44 -5.33 3.10
N VAL A 83 -6.78 -6.36 3.63
CA VAL A 83 -5.88 -7.23 2.86
C VAL A 83 -6.67 -8.03 1.82
N GLN A 84 -7.80 -8.63 2.19
CA GLN A 84 -8.63 -9.38 1.25
C GLN A 84 -9.16 -8.49 0.13
N ILE A 85 -9.64 -7.28 0.45
CA ILE A 85 -10.08 -6.31 -0.57
C ILE A 85 -8.95 -6.00 -1.55
N ARG A 86 -7.72 -5.81 -1.06
CA ARG A 86 -6.57 -5.62 -1.95
C ARG A 86 -6.29 -6.86 -2.80
N ASN A 87 -6.31 -8.05 -2.23
CA ASN A 87 -6.04 -9.29 -2.95
C ASN A 87 -7.04 -9.53 -4.10
N LEU A 88 -8.29 -9.10 -3.92
CA LEU A 88 -9.34 -9.14 -4.94
C LEU A 88 -9.20 -8.01 -5.99
N GLY A 89 -8.20 -7.13 -5.89
CA GLY A 89 -7.99 -6.00 -6.80
C GLY A 89 -8.79 -4.74 -6.44
N GLY A 90 -9.35 -4.66 -5.25
CA GLY A 90 -10.11 -3.51 -4.75
C GLY A 90 -9.26 -2.38 -4.16
N PRO A 91 -9.90 -1.34 -3.61
CA PRO A 91 -9.22 -0.16 -3.06
C PRO A 91 -8.23 -0.47 -1.93
N ASN A 92 -7.05 0.13 -1.98
CA ASN A 92 -6.02 -0.08 -0.95
C ASN A 92 -6.20 0.86 0.26
N TYR A 93 -7.02 0.43 1.22
CA TYR A 93 -7.28 1.17 2.46
C TYR A 93 -6.06 1.29 3.40
N MET A 94 -5.01 0.50 3.21
CA MET A 94 -3.81 0.60 4.06
C MET A 94 -2.89 1.75 3.66
N ARG A 95 -2.97 2.25 2.41
CA ARG A 95 -2.08 3.30 1.91
C ARG A 95 -2.37 4.67 2.54
N GLY A 96 -3.61 4.92 2.97
CA GLY A 96 -4.03 6.17 3.62
C GLY A 96 -3.91 6.18 5.15
N GLY A 97 -3.59 5.06 5.80
CA GLY A 97 -3.57 4.92 7.26
C GLY A 97 -2.26 5.38 7.92
N GLY A 98 -1.52 6.30 7.28
CA GLY A 98 -0.11 6.55 7.60
C GLY A 98 0.14 7.08 9.01
N LYS A 99 -0.79 7.84 9.59
CA LYS A 99 -0.60 8.47 10.90
C LYS A 99 -1.96 8.64 11.57
N ILE A 100 -2.22 7.88 12.63
CA ILE A 100 -3.40 8.09 13.46
C ILE A 100 -3.00 9.15 14.47
N TYR A 101 -3.65 10.30 14.35
CA TYR A 101 -3.47 11.42 15.26
C TYR A 101 -4.50 11.31 16.39
N ASP A 102 -4.08 11.60 17.60
CA ASP A 102 -4.96 11.71 18.77
C ASP A 102 -5.92 12.90 18.63
N GLU A 103 -6.89 12.99 19.54
CA GLU A 103 -7.82 14.13 19.67
C GLU A 103 -7.08 15.48 19.88
N GLN A 104 -5.83 15.44 20.33
CA GLN A 104 -4.93 16.61 20.38
C GLN A 104 -4.01 16.75 19.16
N GLY A 105 -4.31 16.09 18.04
CA GLY A 105 -3.55 16.20 16.79
C GLY A 105 -2.13 15.62 16.84
N ARG A 106 -1.84 14.74 17.81
CA ARG A 106 -0.50 14.17 18.03
C ARG A 106 -0.36 12.78 17.42
N GLU A 107 0.74 12.54 16.73
CA GLU A 107 1.07 11.22 16.16
C GLU A 107 1.22 10.21 17.29
N ILE A 108 0.40 9.16 17.30
CA ILE A 108 0.52 8.07 18.27
C ILE A 108 1.82 7.30 17.96
N PRO A 109 2.83 7.30 18.85
CA PRO A 109 4.01 6.48 18.66
C PRO A 109 3.58 5.01 18.69
N GLY A 110 3.98 4.23 17.67
CA GLY A 110 3.48 2.85 17.48
C GLY A 110 2.35 2.71 16.45
N GLY A 111 2.26 3.63 15.49
CA GLY A 111 1.41 3.49 14.29
C GLY A 111 1.64 2.18 13.50
N GLY A 112 2.75 1.48 13.73
CA GLY A 112 3.07 0.17 13.18
C GLY A 112 2.42 -1.02 13.92
N LYS A 113 2.02 -2.02 13.14
CA LYS A 113 1.64 -3.41 13.49
C LYS A 113 1.92 -3.82 14.95
N GLY A 114 0.96 -3.61 15.86
CA GLY A 114 1.12 -3.92 17.28
C GLY A 114 -0.16 -3.76 18.10
N TYR A 115 -0.10 -4.12 19.38
CA TYR A 115 -1.17 -3.91 20.35
C TYR A 115 -1.32 -2.42 20.67
N ARG A 116 -2.55 -1.91 20.71
CA ARG A 116 -2.84 -0.47 20.89
C ARG A 116 -3.74 -0.23 22.09
N TYR A 117 -3.59 0.93 22.71
CA TYR A 117 -4.44 1.37 23.82
C TYR A 117 -5.36 2.50 23.36
N PHE A 118 -6.67 2.29 23.45
CA PHE A 118 -7.70 3.22 22.97
C PHE A 118 -8.34 3.99 24.14
N GLY A 119 -8.50 5.30 23.99
CA GLY A 119 -9.18 6.15 24.98
C GLY A 119 -8.59 5.99 26.40
N ARG A 120 -9.48 5.85 27.39
CA ARG A 120 -9.14 5.64 28.81
C ARG A 120 -8.24 4.43 29.09
N ALA A 121 -8.10 3.47 28.15
CA ALA A 121 -7.13 2.38 28.31
C ALA A 121 -5.67 2.86 28.43
N ARG A 122 -5.38 4.09 28.00
CA ARG A 122 -4.06 4.73 28.16
C ARG A 122 -3.82 5.23 29.58
N ASP A 123 -4.87 5.50 30.34
CA ASP A 123 -4.80 6.02 31.71
C ASP A 123 -4.69 4.89 32.75
N LEU A 124 -4.74 3.63 32.30
CA LEU A 124 -4.57 2.48 33.19
C LEU A 124 -3.21 2.52 33.90
N PRO A 125 -3.15 2.11 35.18
CA PRO A 125 -1.89 1.97 35.91
C PRO A 125 -0.91 1.07 35.14
N GLY A 126 0.36 1.48 35.06
CA GLY A 126 1.42 0.83 34.28
C GLY A 126 1.43 1.18 32.78
N VAL A 127 0.27 1.26 32.12
CA VAL A 127 0.19 1.71 30.71
C VAL A 127 0.50 3.20 30.60
N LYS A 128 -0.06 3.99 31.52
CA LYS A 128 0.20 5.42 31.61
C LYS A 128 1.69 5.74 31.77
N GLU A 129 2.36 5.01 32.66
CA GLU A 129 3.81 5.13 32.91
C GLU A 129 4.62 4.77 31.66
N LEU A 130 4.22 3.73 30.90
CA LEU A 130 4.87 3.38 29.63
C LEU A 130 4.78 4.53 28.61
N PHE A 131 3.60 5.16 28.49
CA PHE A 131 3.42 6.30 27.58
C PHE A 131 4.12 7.57 28.06
N GLU A 132 4.24 7.79 29.37
CA GLU A 132 4.96 8.92 29.94
C GLU A 132 6.48 8.74 29.80
N ALA A 133 7.00 7.53 30.07
CA ALA A 133 8.40 7.18 29.86
C ALA A 133 8.80 7.19 28.38
N ALA A 134 7.91 6.77 27.48
CA ALA A 134 8.14 6.91 26.04
C ALA A 134 8.15 8.39 25.61
N ARG A 135 7.28 9.22 26.21
CA ARG A 135 7.26 10.67 25.94
C ARG A 135 8.53 11.37 26.41
N SER A 136 9.05 11.04 27.59
CA SER A 136 10.30 11.62 28.08
C SER A 136 11.52 11.19 27.25
N LYS A 137 11.54 9.95 26.74
CA LYS A 137 12.60 9.51 25.81
C LYS A 137 12.51 10.21 24.45
N ALA A 138 11.30 10.39 23.91
CA ALA A 138 11.09 11.07 22.63
C ALA A 138 11.48 12.56 22.64
N THR A 139 11.59 13.20 23.81
CA THR A 139 12.08 14.58 23.93
C THR A 139 13.61 14.68 23.95
N ASP A 140 14.30 13.63 24.39
CA ASP A 140 15.78 13.59 24.42
C ASP A 140 16.38 13.06 23.11
N ASP A 141 15.66 12.17 22.42
CA ASP A 141 16.00 11.79 21.05
C ASP A 141 15.58 12.92 20.11
N LYS A 142 16.50 13.89 19.92
CA LYS A 142 16.52 14.69 18.68
C LYS A 142 16.25 13.71 17.54
N PRO A 143 15.25 13.96 16.68
CA PRO A 143 14.85 12.98 15.66
C PRO A 143 16.10 12.52 14.94
N LEU A 144 16.40 11.21 15.05
CA LEU A 144 17.52 10.54 14.39
C LEU A 144 17.78 11.26 13.08
N GLU A 145 18.94 11.91 12.97
CA GLU A 145 19.32 12.78 11.86
C GLU A 145 18.79 12.17 10.57
N THR A 146 17.65 12.70 10.12
CA THR A 146 16.96 12.16 8.94
C THR A 146 18.01 12.12 7.85
N SER A 147 18.12 11.07 7.02
CA SER A 147 19.13 10.97 5.95
C SER A 147 19.32 12.27 5.13
N HIS A 148 18.30 13.13 5.10
CA HIS A 148 18.34 14.50 4.63
C HIS A 148 19.42 15.41 5.27
N ASP A 149 19.71 15.33 6.57
CA ASP A 149 20.74 16.14 7.24
C ASP A 149 22.15 15.74 6.82
N TYR A 150 22.42 14.43 6.69
CA TYR A 150 23.67 13.95 6.10
C TYR A 150 23.85 14.42 4.65
N ARG A 151 22.77 14.45 3.87
CA ARG A 151 22.78 14.91 2.47
C ARG A 151 23.03 16.42 2.33
N LYS A 152 22.81 17.24 3.37
CA LYS A 152 23.12 18.67 3.32
C LYS A 152 24.61 18.97 3.22
N HIS A 153 25.46 18.03 3.65
CA HIS A 153 26.91 18.16 3.63
C HIS A 153 27.56 17.46 2.43
N VAL A 154 26.75 16.94 1.50
CA VAL A 154 27.24 16.26 0.30
C VAL A 154 27.27 17.27 -0.84
N ASP A 155 28.46 17.75 -1.16
CA ASP A 155 28.70 18.70 -2.26
C ASP A 155 28.86 17.98 -3.61
N ALA A 156 28.84 18.74 -4.71
CA ALA A 156 29.01 18.21 -6.08
C ALA A 156 30.30 17.38 -6.25
N ALA A 157 31.34 17.68 -5.47
CA ALA A 157 32.58 16.92 -5.41
C ALA A 157 32.38 15.45 -5.01
N TYR A 158 31.41 15.14 -4.14
CA TYR A 158 31.13 13.75 -3.75
C TYR A 158 30.61 12.90 -4.92
N TYR A 159 30.00 13.54 -5.92
CA TYR A 159 29.51 12.89 -7.14
C TYR A 159 30.50 12.97 -8.30
N GLY A 160 31.75 13.41 -8.07
CA GLY A 160 32.78 13.53 -9.09
C GLY A 160 32.60 14.70 -10.06
N TYR A 161 31.86 15.74 -9.65
CA TYR A 161 31.70 16.99 -10.42
C TYR A 161 32.55 18.12 -9.84
N ALA A 162 33.66 17.80 -9.16
CA ALA A 162 34.58 18.81 -8.68
C ALA A 162 35.36 19.41 -9.87
N PRO A 163 35.50 20.75 -9.96
CA PRO A 163 36.50 21.34 -10.83
C PRO A 163 37.89 20.80 -10.44
N ASP A 164 38.71 20.49 -11.45
CA ASP A 164 40.12 20.07 -11.30
C ASP A 164 40.38 18.64 -10.78
N GLU A 165 39.38 17.73 -10.80
CA GLU A 165 39.60 16.29 -10.55
C GLU A 165 40.15 15.52 -11.76
N GLU A 166 39.92 16.02 -12.98
CA GLU A 166 40.42 15.43 -14.22
C GLU A 166 41.90 15.78 -14.45
N ASP A 167 42.78 15.11 -13.72
CA ASP A 167 44.22 15.18 -13.95
C ASP A 167 44.56 14.68 -15.36
N LYS A 168 45.52 15.34 -16.02
CA LYS A 168 45.94 14.97 -17.40
C LYS A 168 46.37 13.50 -17.51
N GLU A 169 46.96 12.96 -16.46
CA GLU A 169 47.36 11.55 -16.38
C GLU A 169 46.14 10.60 -16.38
N LEU A 170 45.05 10.98 -15.72
CA LEU A 170 43.81 10.20 -15.69
C LEU A 170 43.16 10.16 -17.08
N LEU A 171 43.09 11.32 -17.76
CA LEU A 171 42.54 11.42 -19.13
C LEU A 171 43.34 10.58 -20.14
N GLU A 172 44.68 10.59 -20.05
CA GLU A 172 45.53 9.77 -20.91
C GLU A 172 45.33 8.27 -20.66
N TYR A 173 45.16 7.87 -19.39
CA TYR A 173 44.87 6.49 -19.02
C TYR A 173 43.49 6.03 -19.51
N GLU A 174 42.46 6.87 -19.37
CA GLU A 174 41.10 6.59 -19.85
C GLU A 174 41.08 6.44 -21.38
N ALA A 175 41.73 7.36 -22.11
CA ALA A 175 41.83 7.28 -23.57
C ALA A 175 42.55 6.00 -24.04
N ALA A 176 43.61 5.59 -23.35
CA ALA A 176 44.30 4.33 -23.64
C ALA A 176 43.38 3.13 -23.40
N LYS A 177 42.62 3.12 -22.30
CA LYS A 177 41.67 2.05 -21.98
C LYS A 177 40.48 1.99 -22.95
N GLU A 178 39.97 3.14 -23.39
CA GLU A 178 38.93 3.21 -24.41
C GLU A 178 39.42 2.65 -25.74
N ALA A 179 40.65 2.98 -26.16
CA ALA A 179 41.25 2.42 -27.37
C ALA A 179 41.41 0.89 -27.27
N GLU A 180 41.90 0.38 -26.14
CA GLU A 180 41.98 -1.07 -25.89
C GLU A 180 40.60 -1.74 -25.93
N ALA A 181 39.59 -1.14 -25.29
CA ALA A 181 38.23 -1.66 -25.27
C ALA A 181 37.59 -1.65 -26.66
N PHE A 182 37.83 -0.60 -27.45
CA PHE A 182 37.37 -0.48 -28.83
C PHE A 182 38.04 -1.52 -29.73
N GLU A 183 39.36 -1.71 -29.61
CA GLU A 183 40.08 -2.78 -30.30
C GLU A 183 39.56 -4.16 -29.90
N HIS A 184 39.32 -4.39 -28.61
CA HIS A 184 38.79 -5.64 -28.10
C HIS A 184 37.40 -5.91 -28.67
N MET A 185 36.52 -4.91 -28.69
CA MET A 185 35.18 -5.01 -29.29
C MET A 185 35.25 -5.29 -30.79
N LEU A 186 36.14 -4.61 -31.52
CA LEU A 186 36.38 -4.86 -32.95
C LEU A 186 36.89 -6.30 -33.21
N LYS A 187 37.84 -6.79 -32.39
CA LYS A 187 38.38 -8.15 -32.47
C LYS A 187 37.34 -9.22 -32.11
N THR A 188 36.47 -8.93 -31.14
CA THR A 188 35.44 -9.86 -30.67
C THR A 188 34.26 -9.95 -31.67
N GLY A 189 34.10 -8.96 -32.55
CA GLY A 189 33.07 -8.93 -33.59
C GLY A 189 31.64 -8.86 -33.04
N LYS A 190 30.63 -8.80 -33.92
CA LYS A 190 29.22 -8.88 -33.51
C LYS A 190 28.95 -10.30 -33.01
N GLN A 191 28.90 -10.47 -31.69
CA GLN A 191 28.44 -11.73 -31.10
C GLN A 191 26.99 -11.98 -31.52
N LYS A 192 26.68 -13.23 -31.90
CA LYS A 192 25.29 -13.62 -32.13
C LYS A 192 24.56 -13.48 -30.80
N PRO A 193 23.35 -12.87 -30.80
CA PRO A 193 22.56 -12.79 -29.59
C PRO A 193 22.27 -14.22 -29.07
N PRO A 194 22.06 -14.39 -27.75
CA PRO A 194 21.74 -15.68 -27.15
C PRO A 194 20.56 -16.39 -27.83
N PRO A 195 20.45 -17.73 -27.76
CA PRO A 195 19.38 -18.48 -28.44
C PRO A 195 17.96 -18.05 -28.08
N ASP A 196 17.75 -17.55 -26.86
CA ASP A 196 16.46 -17.09 -26.34
C ASP A 196 16.23 -15.58 -26.56
N TRP A 197 17.09 -14.92 -27.34
CA TRP A 197 16.96 -13.48 -27.62
C TRP A 197 16.03 -13.25 -28.81
N GLU A 198 14.86 -12.70 -28.53
CA GLU A 198 13.94 -12.22 -29.56
C GLU A 198 14.27 -10.76 -29.90
N PRO A 199 14.58 -10.42 -31.16
CA PRO A 199 14.78 -9.03 -31.55
C PRO A 199 13.47 -8.26 -31.40
N LEU A 200 13.58 -6.99 -31.00
CA LEU A 200 12.43 -6.10 -31.02
C LEU A 200 11.92 -5.95 -32.46
N PRO A 201 10.60 -5.84 -32.67
CA PRO A 201 10.04 -5.56 -34.00
C PRO A 201 10.73 -4.34 -34.62
N GLY A 202 11.26 -4.47 -35.83
CA GLY A 202 12.00 -3.42 -36.55
C GLY A 202 13.54 -3.46 -36.44
N ASP A 203 14.10 -4.21 -35.50
CA ASP A 203 15.56 -4.31 -35.29
C ASP A 203 16.22 -5.39 -36.20
N SER A 204 15.41 -6.28 -36.79
CA SER A 204 15.88 -7.38 -37.66
C SER A 204 16.31 -6.94 -39.06
N GLY A 205 16.16 -5.66 -39.42
CA GLY A 205 16.53 -5.14 -40.74
C GLY A 205 15.59 -5.55 -41.87
N ASP A 206 14.46 -6.20 -41.56
CA ASP A 206 13.44 -6.63 -42.54
C ASP A 206 12.61 -5.47 -43.13
N GLY A 207 12.91 -4.23 -42.76
CA GLY A 207 12.22 -3.02 -43.23
C GLY A 207 10.80 -2.83 -42.68
N LYS A 208 10.27 -3.80 -41.91
CA LYS A 208 9.01 -3.66 -41.18
C LYS A 208 9.27 -3.00 -39.83
N GLY A 209 9.00 -1.70 -39.75
CA GLY A 209 8.99 -0.97 -38.49
C GLY A 209 7.80 -1.35 -37.60
N TRP A 210 7.64 -0.63 -36.50
CA TRP A 210 6.42 -0.73 -35.71
C TRP A 210 5.25 -0.16 -36.51
N ASP A 211 4.28 -1.02 -36.85
CA ASP A 211 2.98 -0.58 -37.37
C ASP A 211 2.19 0.03 -36.19
N LEU A 212 2.48 1.31 -35.92
CA LEU A 212 1.74 2.10 -34.93
C LEU A 212 0.37 2.47 -35.51
N PRO A 213 -0.74 2.14 -34.83
CA PRO A 213 -2.07 2.53 -35.29
C PRO A 213 -2.20 4.04 -35.43
N THR A 214 -2.91 4.47 -36.48
CA THR A 214 -3.22 5.89 -36.66
C THR A 214 -4.31 6.34 -35.68
N LEU A 215 -4.41 7.65 -35.47
CA LEU A 215 -5.42 8.23 -34.58
C LEU A 215 -6.85 7.87 -35.01
N GLU A 216 -7.09 7.76 -36.31
CA GLU A 216 -8.38 7.40 -36.90
C GLU A 216 -8.74 5.94 -36.61
N GLU A 217 -7.79 5.02 -36.81
CA GLU A 217 -7.97 3.59 -36.49
C GLU A 217 -8.29 3.37 -35.01
N VAL A 218 -7.59 4.08 -34.12
CA VAL A 218 -7.85 4.03 -32.68
C VAL A 218 -9.25 4.58 -32.36
N GLN A 219 -9.67 5.67 -33.00
CA GLN A 219 -11.00 6.24 -32.80
C GLN A 219 -12.11 5.29 -33.26
N GLU A 220 -11.96 4.66 -34.42
CA GLU A 220 -12.92 3.69 -34.93
C GLU A 220 -13.04 2.46 -34.01
N GLU A 221 -11.91 1.94 -33.52
CA GLU A 221 -11.90 0.83 -32.59
C GLU A 221 -12.62 1.19 -31.28
N LEU A 222 -12.36 2.39 -30.73
CA LEU A 222 -13.02 2.87 -29.52
C LEU A 222 -14.54 3.04 -29.70
N ILE A 223 -14.96 3.55 -30.87
CA ILE A 223 -16.39 3.66 -31.22
C ILE A 223 -17.02 2.27 -31.33
N ASN A 224 -16.37 1.33 -32.03
CA ASN A 224 -16.87 -0.03 -32.20
C ASN A 224 -16.97 -0.78 -30.87
N ARG A 225 -15.97 -0.61 -29.99
CA ARG A 225 -15.99 -1.17 -28.63
C ARG A 225 -17.11 -0.57 -27.79
N ARG A 226 -17.42 0.72 -27.97
CA ARG A 226 -18.56 1.37 -27.31
C ARG A 226 -19.90 0.89 -27.86
N ARG A 227 -20.02 0.68 -29.18
CA ARG A 227 -21.21 0.11 -29.83
C ARG A 227 -21.48 -1.31 -29.34
N GLN A 228 -20.45 -2.16 -29.29
CA GLN A 228 -20.57 -3.53 -28.77
C GLN A 228 -21.04 -3.55 -27.32
N LYS A 229 -20.44 -2.73 -26.44
CA LYS A 229 -20.88 -2.63 -25.04
C LYS A 229 -22.33 -2.18 -24.89
N LEU A 230 -22.83 -1.31 -25.78
CA LEU A 230 -24.23 -0.88 -25.76
C LEU A 230 -25.18 -1.98 -26.26
N LEU A 231 -24.75 -2.78 -27.25
CA LEU A 231 -25.50 -3.93 -27.74
C LEU A 231 -25.57 -5.06 -26.70
N ASP A 232 -24.50 -5.31 -25.96
CA ASP A 232 -24.47 -6.30 -24.88
C ASP A 232 -25.31 -5.88 -23.65
N GLN A 233 -25.74 -4.61 -23.58
CA GLN A 233 -26.57 -4.05 -22.51
C GLN A 233 -28.07 -4.01 -22.84
N LEU A 234 -28.46 -4.38 -24.06
CA LEU A 234 -29.85 -4.54 -24.52
C LEU A 234 -30.33 -5.99 -24.33
#